data_AF-A0A2I0NFJ2-F1
#
_entry.id   AF-A0A2I0NFJ2-F1
#
_cell.length_a   1.000
_cell.length_b   1.000
_cell.length_c   1.000
_cell.angle_alpha   90.00
_cell.angle_beta   90.00
_cell.angle_gamma   90.00
#
_symmetry.space_group_name_H-M   'P 1'
#
loop_
_entity.id
_entity.type
_entity.pdbx_description
1 polymer ?
#
loop_
_entity_poly.entity_id
_entity_poly.type
_entity_poly.pdbx_seq_one_letter_code
_entity_poly.pdbx_strand_id
1 'polypeptide(L)'
;MAVELLSLIAGIIYGYLKTGKEDRTLLFKRGFLLGIAVAVIIAGLVLISGISSMLIFVSSSIMIVLSIVLLTVMFIAGTFIGDWLEANLKSSPKV
;
A
#
# COMPACT_ATOMS: atom_id res chain seq x y z
N MET A 1 -4.85 10.14 8.12
CA MET A 1 -5.37 9.20 9.14
C MET A 1 -6.45 8.25 8.62
N ALA A 2 -7.47 8.72 7.89
CA ALA A 2 -8.57 7.84 7.44
C ALA A 2 -8.13 6.81 6.37
N VAL A 3 -7.30 7.21 5.41
CA VAL A 3 -6.87 6.35 4.29
C VAL A 3 -5.90 5.26 4.76
N GLU A 4 -5.06 5.60 5.72
CA GLU A 4 -4.10 4.71 6.39
C GLU A 4 -4.84 3.64 7.18
N LEU A 5 -5.92 4.02 7.88
CA LEU A 5 -6.78 3.06 8.59
C LEU A 5 -7.49 2.11 7.62
N LEU A 6 -8.00 2.63 6.50
CA LEU A 6 -8.62 1.82 5.45
C LEU A 6 -7.61 0.85 4.83
N SER A 7 -6.38 1.30 4.58
CA SER A 7 -5.31 0.46 4.06
C SER A 7 -4.93 -0.65 5.04
N LEU A 8 -4.85 -0.34 6.33
CA LEU A 8 -4.62 -1.32 7.38
C LEU A 8 -5.74 -2.37 7.43
N ILE A 9 -7.01 -1.94 7.44
CA ILE A 9 -8.17 -2.84 7.47
C ILE A 9 -8.20 -3.71 6.20
N ALA A 10 -7.96 -3.13 5.03
CA ALA A 10 -7.87 -3.87 3.79
C ALA A 10 -6.75 -4.93 3.84
N GLY A 11 -5.60 -4.57 4.43
CA GLY A 11 -4.51 -5.51 4.69
C GLY A 11 -4.93 -6.65 5.59
N ILE A 12 -5.61 -6.36 6.70
CA ILE A 12 -6.13 -7.37 7.64
C ILE A 12 -7.09 -8.34 6.94
N ILE A 13 -8.06 -7.81 6.20
CA ILE A 13 -9.02 -8.63 5.45
C ILE A 13 -8.29 -9.49 4.42
N TYR A 14 -7.34 -8.91 3.70
CA TYR A 14 -6.57 -9.60 2.68
C TYR A 14 -5.73 -10.74 3.25
N GLY A 15 -4.99 -10.49 4.33
CA GLY A 15 -4.20 -11.51 5.04
C GLY A 15 -5.10 -12.64 5.54
N TYR A 16 -6.22 -12.30 6.21
CA TYR A 16 -7.18 -13.29 6.70
C TYR A 16 -7.76 -14.19 5.60
N LEU A 17 -8.02 -13.65 4.40
CA LEU A 17 -8.57 -14.42 3.27
C LEU A 17 -7.51 -15.26 2.54
N LYS A 18 -6.22 -14.90 2.64
CA LYS A 18 -5.13 -15.46 1.83
C LYS A 18 -3.91 -15.89 2.65
N THR A 19 -4.15 -16.41 3.84
CA THR A 19 -3.10 -16.73 4.81
C THR A 19 -2.00 -17.64 4.27
N GLY A 20 -0.75 -17.24 4.51
CA GLY A 20 0.44 -18.07 4.33
C GLY A 20 0.80 -18.41 2.88
N LYS A 21 0.04 -17.94 1.89
CA LYS A 21 0.30 -18.17 0.45
C LYS A 21 0.90 -16.97 -0.26
N GLU A 22 1.21 -15.90 0.48
CA GLU A 22 1.64 -14.64 -0.12
C GLU A 22 3.13 -14.38 0.03
N ASP A 23 3.77 -14.15 -1.12
CA ASP A 23 5.10 -13.58 -1.19
C ASP A 23 5.00 -12.07 -0.87
N ARG A 24 5.21 -11.75 0.42
CA ARG A 24 5.19 -10.38 0.95
C ARG A 24 6.23 -9.49 0.25
N THR A 25 7.32 -10.07 -0.21
CA THR A 25 8.36 -9.38 -0.97
C THR A 25 7.85 -9.01 -2.37
N LEU A 26 7.08 -9.89 -3.01
CA LEU A 26 6.41 -9.62 -4.28
C LEU A 26 5.30 -8.57 -4.14
N LEU A 27 4.53 -8.60 -3.06
CA LEU A 27 3.52 -7.55 -2.76
C LEU A 27 4.16 -6.18 -2.59
N PHE A 28 5.26 -6.10 -1.83
CA PHE A 28 6.02 -4.86 -1.67
C PHE A 28 6.58 -4.36 -3.01
N LYS A 29 7.18 -5.25 -3.82
CA LYS A 29 7.66 -4.91 -5.16
C LYS A 29 6.55 -4.38 -6.06
N ARG A 30 5.37 -5.01 -6.05
CA ARG A 30 4.21 -4.56 -6.85
C ARG A 30 3.69 -3.20 -6.38
N GLY A 31 3.58 -2.99 -5.07
CA GLY A 31 3.20 -1.69 -4.49
C GLY A 31 4.20 -0.58 -4.85
N PHE A 32 5.50 -0.88 -4.75
CA PHE A 32 6.57 0.03 -5.15
C PHE A 32 6.53 0.35 -6.65
N LEU A 33 6.35 -0.65 -7.51
CA LEU A 33 6.24 -0.47 -8.96
C LEU A 33 5.03 0.38 -9.34
N LEU A 34 3.88 0.16 -8.69
CA LEU A 34 2.68 0.98 -8.85
C LEU A 34 2.92 2.42 -8.37
N GLY A 35 3.64 2.60 -7.25
CA GLY A 35 4.02 3.93 -6.75
C GLY A 35 4.88 4.71 -7.75
N ILE A 36 5.88 4.04 -8.35
CA ILE A 36 6.69 4.63 -9.41
C ILE A 36 5.83 4.95 -10.64
N ALA A 37 4.98 4.03 -11.09
CA ALA A 37 4.12 4.23 -12.26
C ALA A 37 3.21 5.46 -12.08
N VAL A 38 2.59 5.60 -10.91
CA VAL A 38 1.76 6.76 -10.56
C VAL A 38 2.60 8.06 -10.56
N ALA A 39 3.80 8.03 -9.98
CA ALA A 39 4.69 9.19 -9.98
C ALA A 39 5.08 9.64 -11.41
N VAL A 40 5.36 8.69 -12.31
CA VAL A 40 5.69 8.97 -13.71
C VAL A 40 4.50 9.56 -14.46
N ILE A 41 3.29 9.03 -14.27
CA ILE A 41 2.07 9.56 -14.90
C ILE A 41 1.81 10.99 -14.45
N ILE A 42 1.92 11.25 -13.15
CA ILE A 42 1.73 12.59 -12.56
C ILE A 42 2.80 13.56 -13.08
N ALA A 43 4.07 13.13 -13.19
CA ALA A 43 5.14 13.92 -13.79
C ALA A 43 4.88 14.27 -15.25
N GLY A 44 4.41 13.32 -16.05
CA GLY A 44 4.02 13.57 -17.44
C GLY A 44 2.91 14.61 -17.57
N LEU A 45 1.87 14.51 -16.74
CA LEU A 45 0.75 15.47 -16.75
C LEU A 45 1.19 16.90 -16.40
N VAL A 46 2.17 17.05 -15.50
CA VAL A 46 2.68 18.37 -15.12
C VAL A 46 3.57 18.99 -16.19
N LEU A 47 4.40 18.19 -16.87
CA LEU A 47 5.17 18.67 -18.02
C LEU A 47 4.26 19.22 -19.14
N ILE A 48 3.10 18.60 -19.36
CA ILE A 48 2.15 19.00 -20.40
C ILE A 48 1.34 20.25 -19.99
N SER A 49 1.07 20.45 -18.71
CA SER A 49 0.21 21.54 -18.22
C SER A 49 0.92 22.89 -18.07
N GLY A 50 2.22 22.99 -18.35
CA GLY A 50 2.96 24.26 -18.40
C GLY A 50 3.10 24.96 -17.03
N ILE A 51 2.90 24.22 -15.94
CA ILE A 51 2.96 24.75 -14.58
C ILE A 51 4.41 25.14 -14.25
N SER A 52 4.67 26.44 -14.07
CA SER A 52 6.00 26.99 -13.78
C SER A 52 6.50 26.71 -12.36
N SER A 53 5.64 26.20 -11.47
CA SER A 53 5.98 25.91 -10.07
C SER A 53 6.63 24.53 -9.90
N MET A 54 7.73 24.29 -10.60
CA MET A 54 8.53 23.07 -10.54
C MET A 54 8.88 22.67 -9.09
N LEU A 55 9.07 23.65 -8.20
CA LEU A 55 9.35 23.41 -6.78
C LEU A 55 8.16 22.79 -6.02
N ILE A 56 6.95 23.33 -6.22
CA ILE A 56 5.71 22.80 -5.61
C ILE A 56 5.43 21.40 -6.13
N PHE A 57 5.74 21.17 -7.41
CA PHE A 57 5.58 19.87 -8.04
C PHE A 57 6.51 18.82 -7.43
N VAL A 58 7.81 19.09 -7.37
CA VAL A 58 8.80 18.15 -6.81
C VAL A 58 8.45 17.81 -5.36
N SER A 59 8.09 18.79 -4.54
CA SER A 59 7.67 18.52 -3.16
C SER A 59 6.41 17.66 -3.09
N SER A 60 5.43 17.91 -3.97
CA SER A 60 4.18 17.14 -4.00
C SER A 60 4.40 15.71 -4.48
N SER A 61 5.24 15.49 -5.49
CA SER A 61 5.59 14.15 -5.99
C SER A 61 6.30 13.31 -4.93
N ILE A 62 7.26 13.91 -4.20
CA ILE A 62 7.94 13.23 -3.10
C ILE A 62 6.93 12.82 -2.02
N MET A 63 6.02 13.72 -1.64
CA MET A 63 4.99 13.43 -0.64
C MET A 63 4.04 12.33 -1.09
N ILE A 64 3.66 12.29 -2.37
CA ILE A 64 2.81 11.22 -2.93
C ILE A 64 3.54 9.87 -2.88
N VAL A 65 4.81 9.83 -3.30
CA VAL A 65 5.61 8.59 -3.26
C VAL A 65 5.75 8.08 -1.82
N LEU A 66 6.08 8.96 -0.87
CA LEU A 66 6.15 8.62 0.54
C LEU A 66 4.82 8.11 1.09
N SER A 67 3.71 8.73 0.69
CA SER A 67 2.36 8.30 1.09
C SER A 67 2.04 6.89 0.58
N ILE A 68 2.36 6.58 -0.68
CA ILE A 68 2.15 5.25 -1.27
C ILE A 68 3.02 4.20 -0.56
N VAL A 69 4.28 4.53 -0.26
CA VAL A 69 5.18 3.64 0.50
C VAL A 69 4.61 3.38 1.90
N LEU A 70 4.18 4.43 2.60
CA LEU A 70 3.59 4.31 3.93
C LEU A 70 2.32 3.45 3.92
N LEU A 71 1.42 3.68 2.95
CA LEU A 71 0.21 2.87 2.76
C LEU A 71 0.55 1.41 2.46
N THR A 72 1.56 1.17 1.62
CA THR A 72 2.01 -0.20 1.31
C THR A 72 2.53 -0.90 2.57
N VAL A 73 3.32 -0.22 3.39
CA VAL A 73 3.83 -0.77 4.66
C VAL A 73 2.69 -1.05 5.64
N MET A 74 1.73 -0.13 5.79
CA MET A 74 0.55 -0.31 6.65
C MET A 74 -0.32 -1.47 6.17
N PHE A 75 -0.55 -1.59 4.87
CA PHE A 75 -1.27 -2.72 4.28
C PHE A 75 -0.57 -4.04 4.60
N ILE A 76 0.75 -4.13 4.36
CA ILE A 76 1.54 -5.34 4.68
C ILE A 76 1.48 -5.65 6.18
N ALA A 77 1.61 -4.65 7.05
CA ALA A 77 1.43 -4.86 8.49
C ALA A 77 0.04 -5.40 8.83
N GLY A 78 -1.00 -4.92 8.14
CA GLY A 78 -2.35 -5.46 8.22
C GLY A 78 -2.42 -6.93 7.81
N THR A 79 -1.75 -7.34 6.72
CA THR A 79 -1.78 -8.75 6.29
C THR A 79 -1.18 -9.69 7.33
N PHE A 80 -0.11 -9.29 8.03
CA PHE A 80 0.42 -10.06 9.17
C PHE A 80 -0.61 -10.25 10.29
N ILE A 81 -1.36 -9.20 10.62
CA ILE A 81 -2.41 -9.25 11.64
C ILE A 81 -3.55 -10.17 11.19
N GLY A 82 -3.95 -10.07 9.92
CA GLY A 82 -4.96 -10.95 9.31
C GLY A 82 -4.57 -12.42 9.31
N ASP A 83 -3.32 -12.71 8.93
CA ASP A 83 -2.73 -14.07 8.96
C ASP A 83 -2.75 -14.65 10.38
N TRP A 84 -2.33 -13.85 11.38
CA TRP A 84 -2.36 -14.24 12.78
C TRP A 84 -3.79 -14.50 13.26
N LEU A 85 -4.76 -13.67 12.86
CA LEU A 85 -6.15 -13.85 13.22
C LEU A 85 -6.73 -15.15 12.63
N GLU A 86 -6.47 -15.47 11.35
CA GLU A 86 -6.95 -16.74 10.75
C GLU A 86 -6.34 -17.95 11.46
N ALA A 87 -5.03 -17.90 11.76
CA ALA A 87 -4.34 -19.00 12.45
C ALA A 87 -4.98 -19.32 13.82
N ASN A 88 -5.32 -18.30 14.61
CA ASN A 88 -5.93 -18.49 15.93
C ASN A 88 -7.42 -18.87 15.86
N LEU A 89 -8.16 -18.36 14.88
CA LEU A 89 -9.59 -18.67 14.74
C LEU A 89 -9.82 -20.08 14.18
N LYS A 90 -8.95 -20.55 13.28
CA LYS A 90 -9.06 -21.88 12.67
C LYS A 90 -8.45 -23.00 13.51
N SER A 91 -7.58 -22.67 14.47
CA SER A 91 -7.11 -23.61 15.50
C SER A 91 -8.15 -23.90 16.58
N SER A 92 -9.29 -23.19 16.61
CA SER A 92 -10.43 -23.62 17.40
C SER A 92 -11.10 -24.78 16.69
N PRO A 93 -11.07 -26.02 17.22
CA PRO A 93 -11.79 -27.13 16.62
C PRO A 93 -13.24 -26.72 16.45
N LYS A 94 -13.79 -26.93 15.25
CA LYS A 94 -15.23 -26.85 15.02
C LYS A 94 -15.88 -27.86 15.98
N VAL A 95 -16.48 -27.36 17.05
CA VAL A 95 -17.40 -28.11 17.91
C VAL A 95 -18.69 -28.31 17.14
#